data_AF-A0A3M3JJC9-F1
#
_entry.id   AF-A0A3M3JJC9-F1
#
_cell.length_a   1.000
_cell.length_b   1.000
_cell.length_c   1.000
_cell.angle_alpha   90.00
_cell.angle_beta   90.00
_cell.angle_gamma   90.00
#
_symmetry.space_group_name_H-M   'P 1'
#
loop_
_entity.id
_entity.type
_entity.pdbx_description
1 polymer ?
#
loop_
_entity_poly.entity_id
_entity_poly.type
_entity_poly.pdbx_seq_one_letter_code
_entity_poly.pdbx_strand_id
1 'polypeptide(L)'
;MKEVKEKRNKKVELKLNPTYVSLLNEIAHTYGIKNVNTLVDLILNGKALARSQYAREAKKLMNNIATQASQSIEIVKQVINNAEKKKIPEAITELEEVEKGFQNLKKVKTVDVLATFQESVSGLAKSIGSIIKTNVRYEADTSKEADRFKKRLSEIDVNERLPRKRNYYSRHTSSVYAKNFKNNGVFQAGKRPDAYNRRALKHALHSKVEFMIEHVNPEQYKRADALLTQWNDLNKTINTSLLEGESTGIKDLFKEIVSINRKANQV
;
A
#
# COMPACT_ATOMS: atom_id res chain seq x y z
N MET A 1 -22.99 -18.88 1.03
CA MET A 1 -23.22 -19.48 -0.31
C MET A 1 -21.91 -19.48 -1.08
N LYS A 2 -21.42 -20.63 -1.55
CA LYS A 2 -20.28 -20.67 -2.48
C LYS A 2 -20.78 -20.16 -3.83
N GLU A 3 -20.32 -19.00 -4.29
CA GLU A 3 -20.57 -18.55 -5.67
C GLU A 3 -20.10 -19.64 -6.63
N VAL A 4 -21.04 -20.23 -7.37
CA VAL A 4 -20.71 -21.15 -8.46
C VAL A 4 -20.00 -20.32 -9.52
N LYS A 5 -18.67 -20.44 -9.60
CA LYS A 5 -17.87 -19.79 -10.66
C LYS A 5 -18.33 -20.32 -12.01
N GLU A 6 -19.12 -19.53 -12.74
CA GLU A 6 -19.52 -19.85 -14.12
C GLU A 6 -18.28 -20.13 -14.97
N LYS A 7 -18.28 -21.25 -15.72
CA LYS A 7 -17.16 -21.63 -16.58
C LYS A 7 -17.04 -20.68 -17.77
N ARG A 8 -15.82 -20.20 -18.05
CA ARG A 8 -15.50 -19.29 -19.17
C ARG A 8 -15.38 -20.05 -20.51
N ASN A 9 -16.52 -20.41 -21.09
CA ASN A 9 -16.56 -21.29 -22.27
C ASN A 9 -16.62 -20.54 -23.62
N LYS A 10 -16.91 -19.23 -23.63
CA LYS A 10 -17.00 -18.46 -24.88
C LYS A 10 -15.65 -17.84 -25.23
N LYS A 11 -15.04 -18.29 -26.34
CA LYS A 11 -13.77 -17.79 -26.85
C LYS A 11 -14.00 -16.71 -27.91
N VAL A 12 -13.32 -15.58 -27.77
CA VAL A 12 -13.23 -14.53 -28.79
C VAL A 12 -11.81 -14.54 -29.33
N GLU A 13 -11.65 -14.54 -30.66
CA GLU A 13 -10.34 -14.40 -31.31
C GLU A 13 -10.41 -13.37 -32.42
N LEU A 14 -9.58 -12.33 -32.34
CA LEU A 14 -9.63 -11.17 -33.24
C LEU A 14 -8.25 -10.83 -33.78
N LYS A 15 -8.23 -10.14 -34.93
CA LYS A 15 -7.05 -9.39 -35.39
C LYS A 15 -7.23 -7.95 -34.92
N LEU A 16 -6.47 -7.51 -33.92
CA LEU A 16 -6.50 -6.13 -33.44
C LEU A 16 -5.27 -5.37 -33.93
N ASN A 17 -5.41 -4.06 -34.07
CA ASN A 17 -4.27 -3.15 -34.20
C ASN A 17 -3.22 -3.51 -33.11
N PRO A 18 -1.96 -3.84 -33.48
CA PRO A 18 -0.92 -4.20 -32.51
C PRO A 18 -0.67 -3.13 -31.44
N THR A 19 -0.83 -1.84 -31.78
CA THR A 19 -0.72 -0.73 -30.83
C THR A 19 -1.82 -0.78 -29.77
N TYR A 20 -3.03 -1.24 -30.13
CA TYR A 20 -4.12 -1.43 -29.18
C TYR A 20 -3.84 -2.61 -28.23
N VAL A 21 -3.30 -3.72 -28.75
CA VAL A 21 -2.90 -4.87 -27.92
C VAL A 21 -1.75 -4.48 -26.98
N SER A 22 -0.79 -3.69 -27.45
CA SER A 22 0.29 -3.14 -26.63
C SER A 22 -0.25 -2.28 -25.48
N LEU A 23 -1.22 -1.39 -25.76
CA LEU A 23 -1.90 -0.60 -24.72
C LEU A 23 -2.59 -1.48 -23.66
N LEU A 24 -3.26 -2.55 -24.07
CA LEU A 24 -3.89 -3.48 -23.11
C LEU A 24 -2.85 -4.19 -22.23
N ASN A 25 -1.69 -4.54 -22.77
CA ASN A 25 -0.59 -5.10 -21.97
C ASN A 25 -0.01 -4.06 -21.01
N GLU A 26 0.14 -2.81 -21.45
CA GLU A 26 0.60 -1.68 -20.63
C GLU A 26 -0.33 -1.48 -19.43
N ILE A 27 -1.65 -1.41 -19.67
CA ILE A 27 -2.66 -1.32 -18.61
C ILE A 27 -2.58 -2.54 -17.67
N ALA A 28 -2.51 -3.76 -18.21
CA ALA A 28 -2.43 -4.95 -17.38
C ALA A 28 -1.19 -4.91 -16.46
N HIS A 29 -0.05 -4.44 -16.97
CA HIS A 29 1.17 -4.29 -16.20
C HIS A 29 1.04 -3.22 -15.11
N THR A 30 0.59 -2.01 -15.44
CA THR A 30 0.46 -0.90 -14.48
C THR A 30 -0.45 -1.24 -13.30
N TYR A 31 -1.50 -2.03 -13.53
CA TYR A 31 -2.47 -2.43 -12.50
C TYR A 31 -2.21 -3.83 -11.92
N GLY A 32 -1.06 -4.45 -12.20
CA GLY A 32 -0.68 -5.75 -11.61
C GLY A 32 -1.55 -6.93 -12.04
N ILE A 33 -2.20 -6.85 -13.20
CA ILE A 33 -3.11 -7.87 -13.72
C ILE A 33 -2.32 -8.87 -14.56
N LYS A 34 -2.48 -10.16 -14.22
CA LYS A 34 -1.68 -11.28 -14.76
C LYS A 34 -1.56 -11.30 -16.29
N ASN A 35 -2.61 -10.94 -17.02
CA ASN A 35 -2.62 -10.91 -18.48
C ASN A 35 -3.82 -10.12 -19.03
N VAL A 36 -3.73 -9.76 -20.31
CA VAL A 36 -4.78 -9.05 -21.06
C VAL A 36 -6.15 -9.75 -20.99
N ASN A 37 -6.18 -11.09 -21.00
CA ASN A 37 -7.46 -11.82 -20.94
C ASN A 37 -8.19 -11.56 -19.63
N THR A 38 -7.44 -11.56 -18.53
CA THR A 38 -7.97 -11.28 -17.20
C THR A 38 -8.38 -9.81 -17.10
N LEU A 39 -7.57 -8.88 -17.60
CA LEU A 39 -7.89 -7.46 -17.69
C LEU A 39 -9.23 -7.22 -18.39
N VAL A 40 -9.37 -7.75 -19.61
CA VAL A 40 -10.59 -7.58 -20.41
C VAL A 40 -11.79 -8.18 -19.68
N ASP A 41 -11.65 -9.37 -19.10
CA ASP A 41 -12.76 -9.97 -18.36
C ASP A 41 -13.18 -9.13 -17.15
N LEU A 42 -12.24 -8.54 -16.41
CA LEU A 42 -12.55 -7.61 -15.31
C LEU A 42 -13.35 -6.39 -15.82
N ILE A 43 -12.85 -5.72 -16.86
CA ILE A 43 -13.51 -4.53 -17.44
C ILE A 43 -14.91 -4.87 -17.97
N LEU A 44 -15.06 -5.97 -18.70
CA LEU A 44 -16.36 -6.34 -19.28
C LEU A 44 -17.42 -6.72 -18.23
N ASN A 45 -16.97 -7.17 -17.05
CA ASN A 45 -17.79 -7.40 -15.87
C ASN A 45 -18.04 -6.12 -15.04
N GLY A 46 -17.53 -4.96 -15.46
CA GLY A 46 -17.67 -3.69 -14.72
C GLY A 46 -16.86 -3.65 -13.43
N LYS A 47 -15.76 -4.42 -13.34
CA LYS A 47 -14.87 -4.36 -12.19
C LYS A 47 -13.85 -3.24 -12.38
N ALA A 48 -13.75 -2.38 -11.37
CA ALA A 48 -12.70 -1.38 -11.31
C ALA A 48 -11.32 -2.02 -11.21
N LEU A 49 -10.34 -1.42 -11.90
CA LEU A 49 -8.95 -1.84 -11.90
C LEU A 49 -8.22 -1.01 -10.85
N ALA A 50 -7.87 -1.65 -9.74
CA ALA A 50 -7.17 -1.00 -8.65
C ALA A 50 -5.67 -1.33 -8.70
N ARG A 51 -4.82 -0.31 -8.49
CA ARG A 51 -3.41 -0.51 -8.18
C ARG A 51 -3.13 -0.14 -6.72
N SER A 52 -2.23 -0.89 -6.10
CA SER A 52 -1.90 -0.71 -4.69
C SER A 52 -0.91 0.44 -4.47
N GLN A 53 -1.35 1.53 -3.85
CA GLN A 53 -0.47 2.53 -3.23
C GLN A 53 -0.17 2.20 -1.76
N TYR A 54 -1.05 1.41 -1.13
CA TYR A 54 -0.88 0.89 0.22
C TYR A 54 0.56 0.45 0.53
N ALA A 55 1.17 -0.37 -0.33
CA ALA A 55 2.51 -0.89 -0.10
C ALA A 55 3.58 0.22 0.00
N ARG A 56 3.44 1.29 -0.79
CA ARG A 56 4.38 2.42 -0.78
C ARG A 56 4.17 3.29 0.45
N GLU A 57 2.92 3.62 0.76
CA GLU A 57 2.54 4.42 1.94
C GLU A 57 2.95 3.70 3.23
N ALA A 58 2.61 2.41 3.35
CA ALA A 58 3.00 1.58 4.48
C ALA A 58 4.51 1.45 4.61
N LYS A 59 5.24 1.26 3.50
CA LYS A 59 6.71 1.19 3.54
C LYS A 59 7.34 2.50 4.02
N LYS A 60 6.85 3.65 3.57
CA LYS A 60 7.34 4.96 4.03
C LYS A 60 7.18 5.10 5.54
N LEU A 61 6.01 4.76 6.05
CA LEU A 61 5.70 4.87 7.47
C LEU A 61 6.52 3.88 8.31
N MET A 62 6.65 2.62 7.87
CA MET A 62 7.45 1.59 8.54
C MET A 62 8.95 1.92 8.57
N ASN A 63 9.48 2.52 7.49
CA ASN A 63 10.87 2.97 7.47
C ASN A 63 11.10 4.07 8.51
N ASN A 64 10.19 5.05 8.59
CA ASN A 64 10.28 6.10 9.60
C ASN A 64 10.18 5.53 11.02
N ILE A 65 9.25 4.61 11.28
CA ILE A 65 9.15 3.91 12.58
C ILE A 65 10.48 3.25 12.95
N ALA A 66 11.12 2.55 12.01
CA ALA A 66 12.39 1.87 12.26
C ALA A 66 13.51 2.87 12.59
N THR A 67 13.59 3.99 11.86
CA THR A 67 14.55 5.07 12.15
C THR A 67 14.35 5.64 13.55
N GLN A 68 13.11 5.96 13.92
CA GLN A 68 12.79 6.51 15.24
C GLN A 68 13.10 5.51 16.37
N ALA A 69 12.79 4.23 16.15
CA ALA A 69 13.14 3.16 17.08
C ALA A 69 14.64 3.08 17.34
N SER A 70 15.44 3.09 16.27
CA SER A 70 16.90 3.06 16.37
C SER A 70 17.46 4.29 17.09
N GLN A 71 16.95 5.49 16.78
CA GLN A 71 17.37 6.72 17.44
C GLN A 71 17.07 6.71 18.94
N SER A 72 15.86 6.30 19.35
CA SER A 72 15.50 6.21 20.76
C SER A 72 16.40 5.22 21.51
N ILE A 73 16.74 4.09 20.89
CA ILE A 73 17.65 3.09 21.49
C ILE A 73 19.06 3.67 21.67
N GLU A 74 19.54 4.45 20.70
CA GLU A 74 20.88 5.05 20.76
C GLU A 74 20.97 6.13 21.85
N ILE A 75 19.93 6.96 21.99
CA ILE A 75 19.79 7.93 23.09
C ILE A 75 19.93 7.23 24.45
N VAL A 76 19.21 6.11 24.65
CA VAL A 76 19.29 5.36 25.90
C VAL A 76 20.68 4.79 26.16
N LYS A 77 21.30 4.19 25.14
CA LYS A 77 22.69 3.69 25.27
C LYS A 77 23.66 4.82 25.63
N GLN A 78 23.48 6.01 25.06
CA GLN A 78 24.34 7.16 25.35
C GLN A 78 24.22 7.59 26.82
N VAL A 79 23.00 7.68 27.36
CA VAL A 79 22.79 8.03 28.77
C VAL A 79 23.31 6.93 29.71
N ILE A 80 23.09 5.65 29.39
CA ILE A 80 23.69 4.53 30.15
C ILE A 80 25.22 4.64 30.15
N ASN A 81 25.84 4.92 29.00
CA ASN A 81 27.29 5.09 28.91
C ASN A 81 27.79 6.30 29.72
N ASN A 82 27.04 7.40 29.73
CA ASN A 82 27.34 8.57 30.55
C ASN A 82 27.26 8.25 32.06
N ALA A 83 26.26 7.47 32.48
CA ALA A 83 26.09 7.04 33.87
C ALA A 83 27.15 6.01 34.31
N GLU A 84 27.31 4.93 33.55
CA GLU A 84 28.11 3.78 33.97
C GLU A 84 29.60 3.95 33.73
N LYS A 85 30.00 4.53 32.59
CA LYS A 85 31.42 4.66 32.22
C LYS A 85 31.99 6.01 32.54
N LYS A 86 31.29 7.09 32.18
CA LYS A 86 31.75 8.47 32.44
C LYS A 86 31.43 8.96 33.84
N LYS A 87 30.56 8.24 34.57
CA LYS A 87 30.15 8.56 35.95
C LYS A 87 29.58 9.97 36.10
N ILE A 88 28.80 10.44 35.12
CA ILE A 88 28.16 11.75 35.20
C ILE A 88 27.02 11.70 36.23
N PRO A 89 27.03 12.52 37.31
CA PRO A 89 26.08 12.41 38.42
C PRO A 89 24.59 12.51 38.00
N GLU A 90 24.28 13.43 37.09
CA GLU A 90 22.92 13.65 36.58
C GLU A 90 22.40 12.42 35.82
N ALA A 91 23.23 11.83 34.95
CA ALA A 91 22.91 10.61 34.22
C ALA A 91 22.73 9.39 35.15
N ILE A 92 23.55 9.28 36.21
CA ILE A 92 23.40 8.23 37.24
C ILE A 92 22.04 8.37 37.91
N THR A 93 21.71 9.58 38.36
CA THR A 93 20.44 9.86 39.05
C THR A 93 19.25 9.54 38.15
N GLU A 94 19.27 9.97 36.89
CA GLU A 94 18.20 9.66 35.95
C GLU A 94 18.07 8.16 35.69
N LEU A 95 19.19 7.45 35.53
CA LEU A 95 19.19 6.00 35.30
C LEU A 95 18.56 5.24 36.48
N GLU A 96 18.89 5.62 37.72
CA GLU A 96 18.30 5.04 38.93
C GLU A 96 16.79 5.33 39.04
N GLU A 97 16.36 6.55 38.69
CA GLU A 97 14.94 6.90 38.67
C GLU A 97 14.15 6.09 37.63
N VAL A 98 14.72 5.92 36.44
CA VAL A 98 14.13 5.12 35.36
C VAL A 98 14.07 3.64 35.76
N GLU A 99 15.14 3.12 36.36
CA GLU A 99 15.18 1.74 36.84
C GLU A 99 14.10 1.49 37.90
N LYS A 100 13.99 2.36 38.91
CA LYS A 100 12.92 2.29 39.93
C LYS A 100 11.53 2.35 39.29
N GLY A 101 11.35 3.22 38.28
CA GLY A 101 10.12 3.30 37.51
C GLY A 101 9.75 1.98 36.85
N PHE A 102 10.71 1.31 36.23
CA PHE A 102 10.50 0.01 35.59
C PHE A 102 10.27 -1.13 36.59
N GLN A 103 11.00 -1.16 37.70
CA GLN A 103 10.80 -2.13 38.78
C GLN A 103 9.35 -2.07 39.30
N ASN A 104 8.84 -0.86 39.53
CA ASN A 104 7.46 -0.63 39.96
C ASN A 104 6.43 -1.08 38.92
N LEU A 105 6.70 -0.84 37.63
CA LEU A 105 5.78 -1.20 36.55
C LEU A 105 5.74 -2.72 36.30
N LYS A 106 6.89 -3.39 36.34
CA LYS A 106 7.03 -4.84 36.12
C LYS A 106 6.82 -5.69 37.38
N LYS A 107 6.80 -5.07 38.58
CA LYS A 107 6.74 -5.76 39.89
C LYS A 107 7.89 -6.75 40.11
N VAL A 108 9.11 -6.35 39.75
CA VAL A 108 10.33 -7.17 39.87
C VAL A 108 11.42 -6.41 40.62
N LYS A 109 12.37 -7.14 41.23
CA LYS A 109 13.46 -6.55 42.05
C LYS A 109 14.57 -5.89 41.25
N THR A 110 14.84 -6.37 40.03
CA THR A 110 15.91 -5.86 39.17
C THR A 110 15.39 -5.79 37.73
N VAL A 111 15.87 -4.79 36.98
CA VAL A 111 15.47 -4.58 35.59
C VAL A 111 16.68 -4.21 34.73
N ASP A 112 16.81 -4.86 33.58
CA ASP A 112 17.64 -4.34 32.49
C ASP A 112 16.88 -3.19 31.81
N VAL A 113 17.35 -1.96 32.06
CA VAL A 113 16.77 -0.72 31.54
C VAL A 113 16.76 -0.72 30.01
N LEU A 114 17.86 -1.13 29.37
CA LEU A 114 17.99 -1.13 27.92
C LEU A 114 17.03 -2.14 27.30
N ALA A 115 16.99 -3.37 27.82
CA ALA A 115 16.10 -4.41 27.31
C ALA A 115 14.62 -4.02 27.47
N THR A 116 14.26 -3.46 28.62
CA THR A 116 12.87 -3.03 28.89
C THR A 116 12.45 -1.84 28.02
N PHE A 117 13.38 -0.93 27.75
CA PHE A 117 13.13 0.17 26.84
C PHE A 117 12.98 -0.32 25.38
N GLN A 118 13.85 -1.23 24.92
CA GLN A 118 13.74 -1.85 23.60
C GLN A 118 12.41 -2.58 23.40
N GLU A 119 11.92 -3.27 24.44
CA GLU A 119 10.60 -3.91 24.44
C GLU A 119 9.48 -2.86 24.27
N SER A 120 9.56 -1.74 24.99
CA SER A 120 8.57 -0.65 24.93
C SER A 120 8.55 0.02 23.55
N VAL A 121 9.72 0.32 22.98
CA VAL A 121 9.88 0.86 21.62
C VAL A 121 9.34 -0.11 20.57
N SER A 122 9.64 -1.40 20.72
CA SER A 122 9.14 -2.44 19.81
C SER A 122 7.61 -2.57 19.89
N GLY A 123 7.05 -2.44 21.10
CA GLY A 123 5.60 -2.36 21.32
C GLY A 123 4.97 -1.17 20.60
N LEU A 124 5.53 0.02 20.78
CA LEU A 124 5.07 1.24 20.10
C LEU A 124 5.13 1.11 18.57
N ALA A 125 6.24 0.62 18.04
CA ALA A 125 6.42 0.39 16.60
C ALA A 125 5.34 -0.54 16.03
N LYS A 126 5.00 -1.62 16.76
CA LYS A 126 3.90 -2.53 16.39
C LYS A 126 2.54 -1.84 16.44
N SER A 127 2.28 -1.03 17.47
CA SER A 127 1.02 -0.30 17.64
C SER A 127 0.80 0.74 16.54
N ILE A 128 1.80 1.56 16.19
CA ILE A 128 1.68 2.51 15.07
C ILE A 128 1.53 1.76 13.75
N GLY A 129 2.32 0.70 13.54
CA GLY A 129 2.25 -0.12 12.32
C GLY A 129 0.94 -0.90 12.15
N SER A 130 0.16 -1.13 13.21
CA SER A 130 -1.14 -1.79 13.11
C SER A 130 -2.27 -0.84 12.69
N ILE A 131 -2.17 0.46 13.02
CA ILE A 131 -3.16 1.49 12.64
C ILE A 131 -3.42 1.49 11.14
N ILE A 132 -2.38 1.33 10.32
CA ILE A 132 -2.48 1.40 8.86
C ILE A 132 -2.92 0.10 8.19
N LYS A 133 -3.03 -1.02 8.92
CA LYS A 133 -3.38 -2.33 8.34
C LYS A 133 -4.88 -2.55 8.16
N THR A 134 -5.73 -1.62 8.58
CA THR A 134 -7.18 -1.76 8.53
C THR A 134 -7.80 -0.88 7.44
N ASN A 135 -8.94 -1.29 6.90
CA ASN A 135 -9.82 -0.50 6.02
C ASN A 135 -9.14 0.23 4.87
N VAL A 136 -8.83 -0.51 3.82
CA VAL A 136 -8.40 0.04 2.54
C VAL A 136 -9.48 0.95 1.93
N ARG A 137 -9.06 2.09 1.37
CA ARG A 137 -9.95 2.98 0.60
C ARG A 137 -9.60 2.91 -0.89
N TYR A 138 -10.64 2.89 -1.72
CA TYR A 138 -10.50 3.01 -3.17
C TYR A 138 -10.90 4.41 -3.61
N GLU A 139 -10.01 5.09 -4.32
CA GLU A 139 -10.26 6.40 -4.93
C GLU A 139 -10.01 6.33 -6.43
N ALA A 140 -10.61 7.24 -7.20
CA ALA A 140 -10.41 7.27 -8.64
C ALA A 140 -8.95 7.62 -8.97
N ASP A 141 -8.32 6.88 -9.90
CA ASP A 141 -6.97 7.18 -10.34
C ASP A 141 -6.99 8.42 -11.25
N THR A 142 -6.59 9.57 -10.72
CA THR A 142 -6.47 10.85 -11.43
C THR A 142 -5.05 11.12 -11.93
N SER A 143 -4.20 10.09 -12.03
CA SER A 143 -2.85 10.26 -12.57
C SER A 143 -2.86 10.50 -14.09
N LYS A 144 -1.85 11.23 -14.57
CA LYS A 144 -1.62 11.44 -16.02
C LYS A 144 -1.57 10.13 -16.81
N GLU A 145 -1.16 9.03 -16.17
CA GLU A 145 -1.08 7.70 -16.77
C GLU A 145 -2.48 7.10 -16.98
N ALA A 146 -3.35 7.14 -15.97
CA ALA A 146 -4.73 6.69 -16.08
C ALA A 146 -5.51 7.49 -17.14
N ASP A 147 -5.33 8.81 -17.18
CA ASP A 147 -5.91 9.68 -18.20
C ASP A 147 -5.41 9.33 -19.60
N ARG A 148 -4.09 9.11 -19.75
CA ARG A 148 -3.49 8.65 -21.00
C ARG A 148 -4.07 7.32 -21.45
N PHE A 149 -4.32 6.38 -20.55
CA PHE A 149 -4.95 5.10 -20.90
C PHE A 149 -6.38 5.26 -21.37
N LYS A 150 -7.22 6.04 -20.65
CA LYS A 150 -8.60 6.33 -21.07
C LYS A 150 -8.63 6.97 -22.46
N LYS A 151 -7.80 7.99 -22.67
CA LYS A 151 -7.67 8.68 -23.95
C LYS A 151 -7.27 7.72 -25.08
N ARG A 152 -6.20 6.94 -24.90
CA ARG A 152 -5.71 6.02 -25.93
C ARG A 152 -6.66 4.85 -26.22
N LEU A 153 -7.41 4.37 -25.22
CA LEU A 153 -8.46 3.36 -25.43
C LEU A 153 -9.57 3.88 -26.37
N SER A 154 -9.85 5.18 -26.32
CA SER A 154 -10.80 5.86 -27.21
C SER A 154 -10.21 6.16 -28.59
N GLU A 155 -8.97 6.66 -28.66
CA GLU A 155 -8.41 7.19 -29.91
C GLU A 155 -7.90 6.13 -30.87
N ILE A 156 -7.21 5.09 -30.37
CA ILE A 156 -6.57 4.10 -31.25
C ILE A 156 -7.64 3.35 -32.05
N ASP A 157 -7.57 3.39 -33.39
CA ASP A 157 -8.44 2.57 -34.22
C ASP A 157 -8.01 1.10 -34.16
N VAL A 158 -8.90 0.27 -33.62
CA VAL A 158 -8.73 -1.19 -33.50
C VAL A 158 -8.71 -1.90 -34.85
N ASN A 159 -9.15 -1.24 -35.93
CA ASN A 159 -9.17 -1.80 -37.30
C ASN A 159 -7.96 -1.39 -38.14
N GLU A 160 -7.11 -0.49 -37.66
CA GLU A 160 -5.93 -0.04 -38.40
C GLU A 160 -4.79 -1.06 -38.29
N ARG A 161 -3.93 -1.13 -39.33
CA ARG A 161 -2.67 -1.91 -39.33
C ARG A 161 -2.83 -3.34 -38.84
N LEU A 162 -3.87 -4.04 -39.31
CA LEU A 162 -4.18 -5.38 -38.84
C LEU A 162 -3.08 -6.38 -39.18
N PRO A 163 -2.66 -7.23 -38.22
CA PRO A 163 -1.66 -8.25 -38.48
C PRO A 163 -2.19 -9.37 -39.39
N ARG A 164 -1.25 -10.10 -40.02
CA ARG A 164 -1.58 -11.25 -40.88
C ARG A 164 -2.32 -12.35 -40.11
N LYS A 165 -1.86 -12.65 -38.89
CA LYS A 165 -2.44 -13.67 -37.97
C LYS A 165 -3.23 -13.00 -36.84
N ARG A 166 -4.17 -13.74 -36.22
CA ARG A 166 -4.86 -13.27 -35.01
C ARG A 166 -3.84 -13.05 -33.90
N ASN A 167 -3.91 -11.91 -33.23
CA ASN A 167 -2.98 -11.49 -32.17
C ASN A 167 -3.68 -11.24 -30.83
N TYR A 168 -4.99 -11.48 -30.77
CA TYR A 168 -5.79 -11.30 -29.56
C TYR A 168 -6.75 -12.46 -29.39
N TYR A 169 -6.84 -12.95 -28.17
CA TYR A 169 -7.90 -13.88 -27.76
C TYR A 169 -8.35 -13.57 -26.34
N SER A 170 -9.59 -13.89 -26.01
CA SER A 170 -10.11 -13.80 -24.64
C SER A 170 -11.16 -14.89 -24.42
N ARG A 171 -11.43 -15.22 -23.14
CA ARG A 171 -12.45 -16.20 -22.75
C ARG A 171 -13.38 -15.59 -21.72
N HIS A 172 -14.68 -15.73 -21.95
CA HIS A 172 -15.74 -15.13 -21.14
C HIS A 172 -16.79 -16.17 -20.75
N THR A 173 -17.54 -15.85 -19.69
CA THR A 173 -18.80 -16.56 -19.39
C THR A 173 -19.83 -16.24 -20.48
N SER A 174 -20.86 -17.08 -20.60
CA SER A 174 -21.94 -16.86 -21.57
C SER A 174 -22.65 -15.53 -21.34
N SER A 175 -22.86 -15.16 -20.07
CA SER A 175 -23.50 -13.91 -19.65
C SER A 175 -22.70 -12.68 -20.09
N VAL A 176 -21.39 -12.65 -19.84
CA VAL A 176 -20.50 -11.56 -20.25
C VAL A 176 -20.40 -11.48 -21.77
N TYR A 177 -20.30 -12.61 -22.45
CA TYR A 177 -20.23 -12.65 -23.90
C TYR A 177 -21.49 -12.04 -24.53
N ALA A 178 -22.68 -12.50 -24.13
CA ALA A 178 -23.96 -12.04 -24.69
C ALA A 178 -24.20 -10.54 -24.43
N LYS A 179 -23.79 -10.01 -23.27
CA LYS A 179 -23.94 -8.59 -22.93
C LYS A 179 -23.03 -7.66 -23.74
N ASN A 180 -21.89 -8.14 -24.22
CA ASN A 180 -20.85 -7.28 -24.80
C ASN A 180 -20.61 -7.52 -26.30
N PHE A 181 -20.97 -8.69 -26.85
CA PHE A 181 -20.74 -9.04 -28.24
C PHE A 181 -22.07 -9.34 -28.96
N LYS A 182 -22.34 -8.63 -30.05
CA LYS A 182 -23.51 -8.87 -30.91
C LYS A 182 -23.24 -10.04 -31.85
N ASN A 183 -23.55 -11.26 -31.40
CA ASN A 183 -24.17 -12.34 -32.17
C ASN A 183 -23.98 -13.67 -31.45
N ASN A 184 -25.09 -14.27 -31.00
CA ASN A 184 -25.20 -15.64 -30.53
C ASN A 184 -24.95 -16.64 -31.68
N GLY A 185 -23.72 -16.72 -32.20
CA GLY A 185 -23.28 -17.92 -32.93
C GLY A 185 -23.82 -18.12 -34.35
N VAL A 186 -23.87 -17.10 -35.20
CA VAL A 186 -23.93 -17.33 -36.65
C VAL A 186 -22.68 -16.74 -37.32
N PHE A 187 -21.57 -17.47 -37.17
CA PHE A 187 -20.44 -17.33 -38.09
C PHE A 187 -20.88 -17.89 -39.45
N GLN A 188 -21.22 -17.02 -40.40
CA GLN A 188 -21.27 -17.42 -41.81
C GLN A 188 -19.85 -17.32 -42.35
N ALA A 189 -19.24 -18.46 -42.71
CA ALA A 189 -17.97 -18.47 -43.42
C ALA A 189 -18.07 -17.55 -44.66
N GLY A 190 -17.13 -16.61 -44.80
CA GLY A 190 -17.08 -15.68 -45.94
C GLY A 190 -17.70 -14.29 -45.76
N LYS A 191 -18.51 -14.01 -44.73
CA LYS A 191 -19.03 -12.63 -44.48
C LYS A 191 -18.24 -11.93 -43.37
N ARG A 192 -17.60 -10.79 -43.69
CA ARG A 192 -16.66 -10.01 -42.84
C ARG A 192 -17.22 -9.74 -41.41
N PRO A 193 -16.81 -10.51 -40.39
CA PRO A 193 -17.37 -10.42 -39.02
C PRO A 193 -16.41 -9.75 -38.01
N ASP A 194 -15.22 -9.36 -38.43
CA ASP A 194 -14.15 -8.99 -37.50
C ASP A 194 -14.26 -7.51 -37.06
N ALA A 195 -14.65 -6.59 -37.95
CA ALA A 195 -14.71 -5.16 -37.64
C ALA A 195 -15.76 -4.81 -36.56
N TYR A 196 -16.94 -5.45 -36.59
CA TYR A 196 -17.99 -5.20 -35.61
C TYR A 196 -17.60 -5.67 -34.21
N ASN A 197 -17.07 -6.89 -34.07
CA ASN A 197 -16.62 -7.42 -32.78
C ASN A 197 -15.44 -6.62 -32.21
N ARG A 198 -14.55 -6.10 -33.06
CA ARG A 198 -13.49 -5.18 -32.64
C ARG A 198 -14.02 -3.86 -32.12
N ARG A 199 -14.98 -3.25 -32.83
CA ARG A 199 -15.65 -2.02 -32.38
C ARG A 199 -16.41 -2.25 -31.08
N ALA A 200 -17.11 -3.37 -30.95
CA ALA A 200 -17.82 -3.75 -29.74
C ALA A 200 -16.85 -3.92 -28.55
N LEU A 201 -15.73 -4.62 -28.76
CA LEU A 201 -14.67 -4.75 -27.75
C LEU A 201 -14.12 -3.38 -27.36
N LYS A 202 -13.71 -2.55 -28.34
CA LYS A 202 -13.18 -1.20 -28.09
C LYS A 202 -14.15 -0.36 -27.27
N HIS A 203 -15.41 -0.32 -27.69
CA HIS A 203 -16.46 0.43 -27.04
C HIS A 203 -16.69 -0.07 -25.60
N ALA A 204 -16.81 -1.38 -25.40
CA ALA A 204 -17.03 -1.95 -24.08
C ALA A 204 -15.85 -1.69 -23.13
N LEU A 205 -14.61 -1.78 -23.63
CA LEU A 205 -13.43 -1.46 -22.84
C LEU A 205 -13.36 0.01 -22.48
N HIS A 206 -13.60 0.92 -23.44
CA HIS A 206 -13.57 2.35 -23.19
C HIS A 206 -14.68 2.82 -22.24
N SER A 207 -15.91 2.31 -22.41
CA SER A 207 -17.08 2.76 -21.63
C SER A 207 -17.14 2.21 -20.21
N LYS A 208 -16.47 1.07 -19.92
CA LYS A 208 -16.55 0.39 -18.62
C LYS A 208 -15.25 0.43 -17.83
N VAL A 209 -14.17 0.96 -18.39
CA VAL A 209 -12.89 1.01 -17.68
C VAL A 209 -12.97 2.03 -16.55
N GLU A 210 -12.80 1.54 -15.33
CA GLU A 210 -12.66 2.36 -14.14
C GLU A 210 -11.28 2.07 -13.55
N PHE A 211 -10.49 3.12 -13.40
CA PHE A 211 -9.16 3.06 -12.81
C PHE A 211 -9.23 3.61 -11.39
N MET A 212 -8.73 2.84 -10.43
CA MET A 212 -8.74 3.18 -9.02
C MET A 212 -7.33 3.05 -8.43
N ILE A 213 -7.09 3.83 -7.38
CA ILE A 213 -5.94 3.67 -6.50
C ILE A 213 -6.46 3.16 -5.16
N GLU A 214 -5.77 2.14 -4.67
CA GLU A 214 -5.97 1.57 -3.35
C GLU A 214 -5.02 2.28 -2.36
N HIS A 215 -5.58 3.03 -1.42
CA HIS A 215 -4.88 3.78 -0.38
C HIS A 215 -5.05 3.16 1.00
N VAL A 216 -4.10 3.45 1.90
CA VAL A 216 -4.36 3.39 3.33
C VAL A 216 -5.52 4.35 3.64
N ASN A 217 -6.39 4.01 4.59
CA ASN A 217 -7.42 4.94 5.05
C ASN A 217 -6.77 6.31 5.41
N PRO A 218 -7.17 7.42 4.78
CA PRO A 218 -6.53 8.72 5.01
C PRO A 218 -6.53 9.16 6.47
N GLU A 219 -7.60 8.86 7.21
CA GLU A 219 -7.70 9.23 8.62
C GLU A 219 -6.77 8.39 9.50
N GLN A 220 -6.64 7.09 9.20
CA GLN A 220 -5.69 6.23 9.90
C GLN A 220 -4.25 6.60 9.56
N TYR A 221 -3.96 6.94 8.30
CA TYR A 221 -2.65 7.42 7.89
C TYR A 221 -2.30 8.72 8.62
N LYS A 222 -3.18 9.72 8.64
CA LYS A 222 -3.00 10.97 9.39
C LYS A 222 -2.74 10.72 10.87
N ARG A 223 -3.50 9.80 11.48
CA ARG A 223 -3.33 9.44 12.88
C ARG A 223 -1.96 8.82 13.15
N ALA A 224 -1.55 7.85 12.32
CA ALA A 224 -0.23 7.21 12.46
C ALA A 224 0.91 8.21 12.23
N ASP A 225 0.78 9.10 11.24
CA ASP A 225 1.73 10.15 10.92
C ASP A 225 1.86 11.20 12.05
N ALA A 226 0.75 11.57 12.70
CA ALA A 226 0.76 12.47 13.85
C ALA A 226 1.50 11.87 15.06
N LEU A 227 1.24 10.60 15.38
CA LEU A 227 1.94 9.89 16.47
C LEU A 227 3.44 9.74 16.18
N LEU A 228 3.78 9.47 14.92
CA LEU A 228 5.16 9.35 14.48
C LEU A 228 5.90 10.69 14.50
N THR A 229 5.23 11.79 14.12
CA THR A 229 5.76 13.16 14.21
C THR A 229 6.05 13.51 15.67
N GLN A 230 5.10 13.23 16.58
CA GLN A 230 5.30 13.46 18.02
C GLN A 230 6.52 12.69 18.56
N TRP A 231 6.70 11.43 18.16
CA TRP A 231 7.87 10.65 18.55
C TRP A 231 9.18 11.19 17.98
N ASN A 232 9.17 11.60 16.70
CA ASN A 232 10.32 12.17 16.02
C ASN A 232 10.79 13.49 16.65
N ASP A 233 9.84 14.38 16.99
CA ASP A 233 10.17 15.67 17.58
C ASP A 233 10.84 15.49 18.94
N LEU A 234 10.36 14.55 19.76
CA LEU A 234 11.00 14.23 21.04
C LEU A 234 12.41 13.65 20.88
N ASN A 235 12.59 12.67 19.99
CA ASN A 235 13.90 12.11 19.69
C ASN A 235 14.87 13.20 19.24
N LYS A 236 14.41 14.12 18.38
CA LYS A 236 15.20 15.25 17.91
C LYS A 236 15.59 16.17 19.04
N THR A 237 14.65 16.58 19.90
CA THR A 237 14.92 17.46 21.05
C THR A 237 15.99 16.86 21.96
N ILE A 238 15.82 15.60 22.39
CA ILE A 238 16.76 14.96 23.31
C ILE A 238 18.12 14.77 22.64
N ASN A 239 18.14 14.35 21.38
CA ASN A 239 19.41 14.16 20.66
C ASN A 239 20.16 15.49 20.48
N THR A 240 19.45 16.60 20.22
CA THR A 240 20.06 17.93 20.17
C THR A 240 20.64 18.32 21.54
N SER A 241 19.88 18.18 22.62
CA SER A 241 20.35 18.42 23.99
C SER A 241 21.61 17.61 24.34
N LEU A 242 21.63 16.32 24.00
CA LEU A 242 22.79 15.45 24.23
C LEU A 242 24.03 15.88 23.41
N LEU A 243 23.84 16.45 22.22
CA LEU A 243 24.94 17.01 21.42
C LEU A 243 25.45 18.35 21.99
N GLU A 244 24.58 19.12 22.63
CA GLU A 244 24.89 20.40 23.29
C GLU A 244 25.55 20.23 24.66
N GLY A 245 25.67 18.99 25.14
CA GLY A 245 26.42 18.64 26.36
C GLY A 245 25.55 18.19 27.52
N GLU A 246 24.22 18.12 27.35
CA GLU A 246 23.36 17.49 28.34
C GLU A 246 23.67 15.99 28.47
N SER A 247 23.32 15.42 29.62
CA SER A 247 23.58 14.02 29.93
C SER A 247 22.34 13.21 30.28
N THR A 248 21.15 13.83 30.14
CA THR A 248 19.85 13.29 30.57
C THR A 248 18.81 13.30 29.44
N GLY A 249 17.60 12.78 29.69
CA GLY A 249 16.44 12.86 28.79
C GLY A 249 15.71 11.53 28.57
N ILE A 250 16.25 10.41 29.05
CA ILE A 250 15.65 9.09 28.86
C ILE A 250 14.35 8.89 29.67
N LYS A 251 14.18 9.62 30.77
CA LYS A 251 12.96 9.59 31.58
C LYS A 251 11.77 10.16 30.82
N ASP A 252 11.97 11.29 30.15
CA ASP A 252 10.92 11.92 29.35
C ASP A 252 10.66 11.15 28.06
N LEU A 253 11.71 10.61 27.44
CA LEU A 253 11.59 9.65 26.34
C LEU A 253 10.69 8.47 26.71
N PHE A 254 10.92 7.87 27.89
CA PHE A 254 10.13 6.75 28.36
C PHE A 254 8.65 7.13 28.59
N LYS A 255 8.39 8.22 29.32
CA LYS A 255 7.02 8.70 29.58
C LYS A 255 6.25 8.92 28.29
N GLU A 256 6.90 9.54 27.30
CA GLU A 256 6.25 9.86 26.04
C GLU A 256 6.02 8.59 25.19
N ILE A 257 6.96 7.66 25.13
CA ILE A 257 6.75 6.37 24.44
C ILE A 257 5.52 5.64 25.02
N VAL A 258 5.36 5.62 26.34
CA VAL A 258 4.18 5.03 27.00
C VAL A 258 2.90 5.79 26.64
N SER A 259 2.95 7.13 26.64
CA SER A 259 1.83 8.00 26.25
C SER A 259 1.39 7.75 24.80
N ILE A 260 2.32 7.79 23.84
CA ILE A 260 2.06 7.55 22.42
C ILE A 260 1.54 6.12 22.23
N ASN A 261 2.08 5.12 22.93
CA ASN A 261 1.59 3.75 22.82
C ASN A 261 0.15 3.61 23.34
N ARG A 262 -0.24 4.32 24.40
CA ARG A 262 -1.64 4.38 24.84
C ARG A 262 -2.53 5.05 23.79
N LYS A 263 -2.12 6.21 23.25
CA LYS A 263 -2.85 6.90 22.18
C LYS A 263 -2.98 6.05 20.92
N ALA A 264 -1.97 5.25 20.56
CA ALA A 264 -2.01 4.34 19.42
C ALA A 264 -3.06 3.23 19.57
N ASN A 265 -3.33 2.80 20.81
CA ASN A 265 -4.25 1.71 21.12
C ASN A 265 -5.68 2.17 21.48
N GLN A 266 -5.95 3.47 21.53
CA GLN A 266 -7.31 4.01 21.72
C GLN A 266 -8.08 3.93 20.39
N VAL A 267 -8.89 2.89 20.17
CA VAL A 267 -9.74 2.78 18.96
C VAL A 267 -10.99 3.64 19.10
#